data_AF-S9VSW1-F1
#
_entry.id   AF-S9VSW1-F1
#
_cell.length_a   1.000
_cell.length_b   1.000
_cell.length_c   1.000
_cell.angle_alpha   90.00
_cell.angle_beta   90.00
_cell.angle_gamma   90.00
#
_symmetry.space_group_name_H-M   'P 1'
#
loop_
_entity.id
_entity.type
_entity.pdbx_description
1 polymer ?
#
loop_
_entity_poly.entity_id
_entity_poly.type
_entity_poly.pdbx_seq_one_letter_code
_entity_poly.pdbx_strand_id
1 'polypeptide(L)'
;MEWKDVVQYFDGGGVCMVKKKWYDYRFPGKFVDLYPSFSLKVEVTKKQRFFFTLSQRDRRTLDADDPEALYKGFLIAVCGTDPASQQQEVTAISSLNPESHAADVFTFTVRRDVSIEVELDPKNSPYYIVPRIMVANRDGPKDFTLAMLTPNKASAKSPAVSFVRLPDSCPLFKNSKTFKVEEEKSVDLQFQCKTRGSVPRLRDGASVHDSRKAEEVYPFPVKTGVCC
;
A
#
# COMPACT_ATOMS: atom_id res chain seq x y z
N MET A 1 21.11 -27.11 -16.62
CA MET A 1 20.09 -26.96 -15.55
C MET A 1 18.77 -26.75 -16.25
N GLU A 2 17.91 -27.75 -16.21
CA GLU A 2 16.57 -27.70 -16.78
C GLU A 2 15.58 -27.17 -15.74
N TRP A 3 14.38 -26.77 -16.15
CA TRP A 3 13.35 -26.30 -15.21
C TRP A 3 13.00 -27.35 -14.15
N LYS A 4 13.09 -28.63 -14.51
CA LYS A 4 12.90 -29.76 -13.58
C LYS A 4 13.91 -29.73 -12.43
N ASP A 5 15.18 -29.41 -12.73
CA ASP A 5 16.22 -29.24 -11.70
C ASP A 5 15.91 -28.03 -10.81
N VAL A 6 15.41 -26.93 -11.40
CA VAL A 6 15.06 -25.72 -10.64
C VAL A 6 13.95 -26.04 -9.62
N VAL A 7 12.89 -26.73 -10.05
CA VAL A 7 11.78 -27.13 -9.16
C VAL A 7 12.24 -28.13 -8.10
N GLN A 8 13.21 -28.99 -8.40
CA GLN A 8 13.70 -30.02 -7.48
C GLN A 8 14.67 -29.47 -6.42
N TYR A 9 15.52 -28.52 -6.77
CA TYR A 9 16.64 -28.09 -5.91
C TYR A 9 16.45 -26.72 -5.26
N PHE A 10 15.47 -25.91 -5.69
CA PHE A 10 15.24 -24.58 -5.12
C PHE A 10 13.95 -24.55 -4.29
N ASP A 11 14.10 -24.31 -2.99
CA ASP A 11 12.98 -24.10 -2.06
C ASP A 11 12.36 -22.68 -2.16
N GLY A 12 12.90 -21.83 -3.05
CA GLY A 12 12.38 -20.48 -3.24
C GLY A 12 13.11 -19.67 -4.30
N GLY A 13 12.54 -18.51 -4.60
CA GLY A 13 13.09 -17.55 -5.55
C GLY A 13 12.50 -16.15 -5.32
N GLY A 14 13.18 -15.13 -5.83
CA GLY A 14 12.70 -13.75 -5.82
C GLY A 14 12.38 -13.30 -7.23
N VAL A 15 11.16 -12.83 -7.47
CA VAL A 15 10.77 -12.19 -8.73
C VAL A 15 10.61 -10.70 -8.49
N CYS A 16 11.40 -9.89 -9.20
CA CYS A 16 11.24 -8.44 -9.20
C CYS A 16 10.43 -8.03 -10.43
N MET A 17 9.14 -7.73 -10.23
CA MET A 17 8.28 -7.27 -11.32
C MET A 17 8.61 -5.82 -11.69
N VAL A 18 9.26 -5.62 -12.83
CA VAL A 18 9.60 -4.28 -13.31
C VAL A 18 8.50 -3.73 -14.22
N LYS A 19 7.59 -2.92 -13.68
CA LYS A 19 6.54 -2.24 -14.46
C LYS A 19 7.04 -0.88 -15.00
N LYS A 20 8.00 -0.88 -15.93
CA LYS A 20 8.74 0.33 -16.40
C LYS A 20 7.88 1.53 -16.86
N LYS A 21 6.65 1.30 -17.30
CA LYS A 21 5.75 2.34 -17.85
C LYS A 21 4.66 2.79 -16.86
N TRP A 22 4.65 2.24 -15.65
CA TRP A 22 3.61 2.54 -14.65
C TRP A 22 3.99 3.76 -13.83
N TYR A 23 2.97 4.45 -13.30
CA TYR A 23 3.12 5.52 -12.33
C TYR A 23 3.36 4.90 -10.95
N ASP A 24 4.33 5.43 -10.22
CA ASP A 24 4.75 4.93 -8.90
C ASP A 24 4.45 6.00 -7.84
N TYR A 25 3.64 5.63 -6.86
CA TYR A 25 3.28 6.46 -5.73
C TYR A 25 3.70 5.76 -4.44
N ARG A 26 4.28 6.50 -3.49
CA ARG A 26 4.71 5.96 -2.20
C ARG A 26 4.17 6.82 -1.07
N PHE A 27 3.35 6.18 -0.24
CA PHE A 27 2.62 6.81 0.84
C PHE A 27 3.24 6.34 2.18
N PRO A 28 4.03 7.20 2.84
CA PRO A 28 4.54 6.89 4.18
C PRO A 28 3.40 6.93 5.20
N GLY A 29 3.39 5.99 6.13
CA GLY A 29 2.39 5.89 7.18
C GLY A 29 2.95 5.21 8.42
N LYS A 30 2.10 5.10 9.43
CA LYS A 30 2.41 4.38 10.67
C LYS A 30 1.19 3.65 11.19
N PHE A 31 1.40 2.51 11.82
CA PHE A 31 0.39 1.88 12.66
C PHE A 31 0.46 2.50 14.06
N VAL A 32 -0.69 2.82 14.63
CA VAL A 32 -0.86 3.08 16.06
C VAL A 32 -1.71 1.93 16.59
N ASP A 33 -1.12 1.10 17.45
CA ASP A 33 -1.63 -0.22 17.83
C ASP A 33 -1.87 -1.12 16.60
N LEU A 34 -3.13 -1.30 16.19
CA LEU A 34 -3.55 -2.10 15.03
C LEU A 34 -4.01 -1.24 13.85
N TYR A 35 -4.13 0.06 14.06
CA TYR A 35 -4.84 0.95 13.16
C TYR A 35 -3.83 1.70 12.29
N PRO A 36 -3.94 1.60 10.96
CA PRO A 36 -3.07 2.37 10.08
C PRO A 36 -3.45 3.86 10.14
N SER A 37 -2.46 4.74 10.05
CA SER A 37 -2.67 6.18 10.00
C SER A 37 -3.51 6.62 8.80
N PHE A 38 -3.50 5.85 7.71
CA PHE A 38 -4.34 6.04 6.54
C PHE A 38 -4.61 4.70 5.82
N SER A 39 -5.59 4.73 4.94
CA SER A 39 -5.91 3.74 3.91
C SER A 39 -6.18 4.49 2.60
N LEU A 40 -6.05 3.82 1.47
CA LEU A 40 -6.37 4.43 0.18
C LEU A 40 -7.83 4.16 -0.16
N LYS A 41 -8.58 5.20 -0.49
CA LYS A 41 -9.86 5.08 -1.18
C LYS A 41 -9.61 5.25 -2.68
N VAL A 42 -9.90 4.21 -3.46
CA VAL A 42 -9.62 4.14 -4.90
C VAL A 42 -10.93 4.02 -5.66
N GLU A 43 -11.24 5.05 -6.44
CA GLU A 43 -12.40 5.12 -7.30
C GLU A 43 -11.98 4.93 -8.76
N VAL A 44 -12.61 3.97 -9.44
CA VAL A 44 -12.25 3.59 -10.81
C VAL A 44 -13.48 3.64 -11.71
N THR A 45 -13.33 4.29 -12.87
CA THR A 45 -14.40 4.34 -13.90
C THR A 45 -14.16 3.36 -15.03
N LYS A 46 -12.96 2.76 -15.09
CA LYS A 46 -12.59 1.71 -16.03
C LYS A 46 -11.83 0.61 -15.30
N LYS A 47 -12.05 -0.63 -15.74
CA LYS A 47 -11.32 -1.79 -15.24
C LYS A 47 -9.82 -1.60 -15.47
N GLN A 48 -9.01 -1.71 -14.43
CA GLN A 48 -7.56 -1.58 -14.54
C GLN A 48 -6.80 -2.29 -13.42
N ARG A 49 -5.56 -2.69 -13.74
CA ARG A 49 -4.66 -3.36 -12.80
C ARG A 49 -3.93 -2.35 -11.91
N PHE A 50 -3.72 -2.73 -10.66
CA PHE A 50 -2.92 -2.05 -9.67
C PHE A 50 -1.97 -3.04 -9.03
N PHE A 51 -0.81 -2.55 -8.62
CA PHE A 51 0.13 -3.31 -7.80
C PHE A 51 0.38 -2.51 -6.52
N PHE A 52 0.04 -3.09 -5.38
CA PHE A 52 0.29 -2.49 -4.08
C PHE A 52 1.42 -3.25 -3.38
N THR A 53 2.30 -2.51 -2.73
CA THR A 53 3.37 -3.07 -1.90
C THR A 53 3.36 -2.37 -0.56
N LEU A 54 3.31 -3.12 0.53
CA LEU A 54 3.43 -2.63 1.89
C LEU A 54 4.81 -2.99 2.42
N SER A 55 5.62 -1.97 2.67
CA SER A 55 7.02 -2.10 3.06
C SER A 55 7.24 -1.66 4.51
N GLN A 56 8.04 -2.42 5.23
CA GLN A 56 8.60 -2.06 6.54
C GLN A 56 9.95 -1.36 6.38
N ARG A 57 10.36 -0.61 7.40
CA ARG A 57 11.71 -0.05 7.48
C ARG A 57 12.76 -1.16 7.36
N ASP A 58 13.84 -0.87 6.65
CA ASP A 58 14.95 -1.81 6.52
C ASP A 58 15.69 -1.94 7.86
N ARG A 59 15.87 -3.19 8.32
CA ARG A 59 16.53 -3.50 9.59
C ARG A 59 18.06 -3.44 9.54
N ARG A 60 18.67 -3.42 8.35
CA ARG A 60 20.13 -3.62 8.18
C ARG A 60 21.01 -2.58 8.88
N THR A 61 20.46 -1.41 9.17
CA THR A 61 21.18 -0.29 9.81
C THR A 61 20.60 0.04 11.19
N LEU A 62 19.80 -0.86 11.77
CA LEU A 62 19.19 -0.65 13.07
C LEU A 62 20.00 -1.40 14.13
N ASP A 63 20.09 -0.79 15.31
CA ASP A 63 20.66 -1.45 16.48
C ASP A 63 19.77 -2.63 16.91
N ALA A 64 20.37 -3.60 17.60
CA ALA A 64 19.64 -4.80 18.04
C ALA A 64 18.46 -4.48 18.97
N ASP A 65 18.55 -3.38 19.71
CA ASP A 65 17.53 -2.90 20.65
C ASP A 65 16.45 -2.01 19.99
N ASP A 66 16.56 -1.75 18.68
CA ASP A 66 15.57 -0.93 17.97
C ASP A 66 14.23 -1.69 17.86
N PRO A 67 13.08 -1.09 18.24
CA PRO A 67 11.75 -1.69 18.08
C PRO A 67 11.41 -2.11 16.64
N GLU A 68 12.10 -1.54 15.65
CA GLU A 68 11.96 -1.83 14.22
C GLU A 68 12.88 -2.96 13.73
N ALA A 69 13.78 -3.49 14.56
CA ALA A 69 14.76 -4.51 14.19
C ALA A 69 14.13 -5.83 13.73
N LEU A 70 12.94 -6.16 14.26
CA LEU A 70 12.16 -7.34 13.87
C LEU A 70 11.03 -6.96 12.90
N TYR A 71 10.91 -7.73 11.83
CA TYR A 71 9.77 -7.61 10.94
C TYR A 71 8.49 -8.06 11.66
N LYS A 72 7.45 -7.24 11.55
CA LYS A 72 6.11 -7.52 12.04
C LYS A 72 5.29 -8.20 10.94
N GLY A 73 4.23 -8.92 11.30
CA GLY A 73 3.35 -9.58 10.34
C GLY A 73 2.46 -8.57 9.64
N PHE A 74 2.64 -8.39 8.33
CA PHE A 74 1.91 -7.41 7.53
C PHE A 74 0.93 -8.08 6.56
N LEU A 75 -0.11 -7.32 6.20
CA LEU A 75 -1.15 -7.75 5.27
C LEU A 75 -1.72 -6.53 4.54
N ILE A 76 -2.05 -6.68 3.26
CA ILE A 76 -2.88 -5.73 2.52
C ILE A 76 -4.24 -6.36 2.30
N ALA A 77 -5.30 -5.69 2.77
CA ALA A 77 -6.67 -6.05 2.47
C ALA A 77 -7.24 -5.08 1.42
N VAL A 78 -7.79 -5.62 0.35
CA VAL A 78 -8.52 -4.87 -0.68
C VAL A 78 -9.99 -5.13 -0.46
N CYS A 79 -10.74 -4.08 -0.14
CA CYS A 79 -12.17 -4.15 0.07
C CYS A 79 -12.87 -3.46 -1.09
N GLY A 80 -13.82 -4.12 -1.74
CA GLY A 80 -14.66 -3.55 -2.77
C GLY A 80 -16.09 -3.43 -2.29
N THR A 81 -16.85 -2.55 -2.92
CA THR A 81 -18.29 -2.41 -2.65
C THR A 81 -19.04 -3.59 -3.28
N ASP A 82 -19.82 -4.31 -2.49
CA ASP A 82 -20.78 -5.28 -3.01
C ASP A 82 -22.00 -4.53 -3.59
N PRO A 83 -22.28 -4.65 -4.91
CA PRO A 83 -23.41 -3.96 -5.51
C PRO A 83 -24.77 -4.40 -4.95
N ALA A 84 -24.89 -5.61 -4.40
CA ALA A 84 -26.16 -6.12 -3.88
C ALA A 84 -26.47 -5.58 -2.48
N SER A 85 -25.52 -5.72 -1.55
CA SER A 85 -25.72 -5.30 -0.16
C SER A 85 -25.36 -3.83 0.11
N GLN A 86 -24.66 -3.17 -0.82
CA GLN A 86 -24.06 -1.84 -0.65
C GLN A 86 -23.09 -1.77 0.56
N GLN A 87 -22.55 -2.91 0.97
CA GLN A 87 -21.53 -3.00 2.02
C GLN A 87 -20.15 -3.17 1.38
N GLN A 88 -19.11 -2.87 2.15
CA GLN A 88 -17.76 -3.22 1.76
C GLN A 88 -17.51 -4.70 2.07
N GLU A 89 -16.88 -5.40 1.13
CA GLU A 89 -16.45 -6.77 1.27
C GLU A 89 -14.97 -6.89 0.93
N VAL A 90 -14.22 -7.70 1.69
CA VAL A 90 -12.83 -8.04 1.38
C VAL A 90 -12.80 -8.92 0.13
N THR A 91 -12.42 -8.33 -1.01
CA THR A 91 -12.38 -9.01 -2.30
C THR A 91 -11.03 -9.67 -2.57
N ALA A 92 -9.96 -9.16 -1.95
CA ALA A 92 -8.62 -9.71 -2.14
C ALA A 92 -7.72 -9.43 -0.93
N ILE A 93 -6.82 -10.37 -0.64
CA ILE A 93 -5.87 -10.33 0.45
C ILE A 93 -4.48 -10.65 -0.12
N SER A 94 -3.44 -9.92 0.32
CA SER A 94 -2.06 -10.20 -0.10
C SER A 94 -1.59 -11.56 0.40
N SER A 95 -0.85 -12.29 -0.44
CA SER A 95 -0.27 -13.59 -0.10
C SER A 95 1.22 -13.65 -0.47
N LEU A 96 1.84 -14.82 -0.34
CA LEU A 96 3.21 -15.05 -0.80
C LEU A 96 3.36 -14.93 -2.33
N ASN A 97 2.27 -15.16 -3.07
CA ASN A 97 2.21 -14.91 -4.50
C ASN A 97 1.37 -13.63 -4.74
N PRO A 98 1.98 -12.53 -5.20
CA PRO A 98 1.28 -11.29 -5.49
C PRO A 98 0.22 -11.38 -6.59
N GLU A 99 0.03 -12.51 -7.27
CA GLU A 99 -1.06 -12.72 -8.25
C GLU A 99 -2.15 -13.66 -7.71
N SER A 100 -1.97 -14.22 -6.51
CA SER A 100 -2.93 -15.12 -5.86
C SER A 100 -3.57 -14.46 -4.63
N HIS A 101 -4.89 -14.37 -4.65
CA HIS A 101 -5.67 -13.47 -3.78
C HIS A 101 -6.86 -14.17 -3.11
N ALA A 102 -6.61 -15.29 -2.45
CA ALA A 102 -7.65 -15.96 -1.68
C ALA A 102 -8.09 -15.04 -0.52
N ALA A 103 -9.35 -14.57 -0.56
CA ALA A 103 -9.96 -13.71 0.46
C ALA A 103 -10.64 -14.52 1.58
N ASP A 104 -10.34 -15.82 1.64
CA ASP A 104 -10.94 -16.75 2.59
C ASP A 104 -10.31 -16.64 3.99
N VAL A 105 -9.00 -16.44 4.07
CA VAL A 105 -8.24 -16.42 5.32
C VAL A 105 -7.31 -15.19 5.41
N PHE A 106 -7.38 -14.48 6.53
CA PHE A 106 -6.48 -13.36 6.84
C PHE A 106 -5.07 -13.87 7.21
N THR A 107 -4.23 -14.03 6.20
CA THR A 107 -2.86 -14.54 6.36
C THR A 107 -1.85 -13.40 6.42
N PHE A 108 -1.29 -13.15 7.60
CA PHE A 108 -0.26 -12.13 7.80
C PHE A 108 1.12 -12.69 7.52
N THR A 109 1.92 -11.95 6.74
CA THR A 109 3.25 -12.39 6.32
C THR A 109 4.33 -11.60 7.05
N VAL A 110 5.26 -12.30 7.71
CA VAL A 110 6.41 -11.69 8.40
C VAL A 110 7.57 -11.51 7.42
N ARG A 111 7.55 -10.40 6.68
CA ARG A 111 8.58 -10.04 5.69
C ARG A 111 8.72 -8.52 5.59
N ARG A 112 9.84 -8.06 5.03
CA ARG A 112 10.05 -6.64 4.73
C ARG A 112 8.93 -6.06 3.86
N ASP A 113 8.59 -6.76 2.79
CA ASP A 113 7.63 -6.31 1.78
C ASP A 113 6.53 -7.36 1.61
N VAL A 114 5.28 -6.89 1.55
CA VAL A 114 4.08 -7.69 1.26
C VAL A 114 3.37 -7.04 0.08
N SER A 115 3.02 -7.81 -0.94
CA SER A 115 2.52 -7.24 -2.20
C SER A 115 1.27 -7.94 -2.73
N ILE A 116 0.52 -7.23 -3.56
CA ILE A 116 -0.72 -7.70 -4.19
C ILE A 116 -0.93 -7.01 -5.55
N GLU A 117 -1.23 -7.78 -6.59
CA GLU A 117 -1.59 -7.30 -7.92
C GLU A 117 -3.07 -7.58 -8.20
N VAL A 118 -3.91 -6.54 -8.16
CA VAL A 118 -5.36 -6.69 -8.32
C VAL A 118 -5.86 -5.94 -9.53
N GLU A 119 -6.90 -6.47 -10.17
CA GLU A 119 -7.65 -5.78 -11.19
C GLU A 119 -8.95 -5.24 -10.58
N LEU A 120 -9.07 -3.91 -10.52
CA LEU A 120 -10.22 -3.24 -9.92
C LEU A 120 -11.27 -2.97 -11.00
N ASP A 121 -12.51 -3.40 -10.77
CA ASP A 121 -13.67 -3.23 -11.64
C ASP A 121 -14.57 -2.08 -11.15
N PRO A 122 -15.03 -1.18 -12.03
CA PRO A 122 -15.94 -0.09 -11.65
C PRO A 122 -17.19 -0.53 -10.90
N LYS A 123 -17.66 -1.77 -11.12
CA LYS A 123 -18.86 -2.31 -10.46
C LYS A 123 -18.74 -2.42 -8.94
N ASN A 124 -17.51 -2.58 -8.42
CA ASN A 124 -17.27 -2.66 -6.98
C ASN A 124 -16.56 -1.39 -6.45
N SER A 125 -16.54 -0.31 -7.22
CA SER A 125 -16.00 0.97 -6.77
C SER A 125 -16.96 1.65 -5.79
N PRO A 126 -16.48 2.37 -4.76
CA PRO A 126 -15.09 2.57 -4.36
C PRO A 126 -14.43 1.33 -3.75
N TYR A 127 -13.11 1.27 -3.85
CA TYR A 127 -12.28 0.28 -3.17
C TYR A 127 -11.49 0.91 -2.02
N TYR A 128 -11.30 0.14 -0.95
CA TYR A 128 -10.42 0.49 0.17
C TYR A 128 -9.20 -0.43 0.19
N ILE A 129 -8.02 0.17 0.09
CA ILE A 129 -6.73 -0.52 0.24
C ILE A 129 -6.25 -0.26 1.67
N VAL A 130 -6.37 -1.27 2.51
CA VAL A 130 -6.16 -1.15 3.96
C VAL A 130 -4.90 -1.91 4.35
N PRO A 131 -3.81 -1.21 4.73
CA PRO A 131 -2.68 -1.81 5.41
C PRO A 131 -3.11 -2.40 6.74
N ARG A 132 -2.63 -3.60 7.05
CA ARG A 132 -2.92 -4.28 8.31
C ARG A 132 -1.66 -4.86 8.92
N ILE A 133 -1.67 -4.89 10.25
CA ILE A 133 -0.63 -5.48 11.08
C ILE A 133 -1.21 -6.59 11.95
N MET A 134 -0.44 -7.64 12.19
CA MET A 134 -0.86 -8.79 13.00
C MET A 134 -1.11 -8.36 14.46
N VAL A 135 -2.14 -8.93 15.09
CA VAL A 135 -2.56 -8.54 16.45
C VAL A 135 -1.44 -8.70 17.49
N ALA A 136 -0.60 -9.73 17.33
CA ALA A 136 0.57 -9.97 18.18
C ALA A 136 1.64 -8.87 18.10
N ASN A 137 1.53 -7.93 17.14
CA ASN A 137 2.49 -6.86 16.91
C ASN A 137 1.95 -5.46 17.27
N ARG A 138 0.86 -5.38 18.04
CA ARG A 138 0.21 -4.14 18.50
C ARG A 138 1.12 -3.22 19.32
N ASP A 139 2.21 -3.75 19.86
CA ASP A 139 3.06 -2.98 20.77
C ASP A 139 3.89 -1.94 20.00
N GLY A 140 3.60 -0.67 20.28
CA GLY A 140 4.32 0.49 19.78
C GLY A 140 3.97 0.89 18.33
N PRO A 141 4.24 2.15 17.96
CA PRO A 141 4.06 2.60 16.60
C PRO A 141 4.96 1.79 15.65
N LYS A 142 4.44 1.45 14.46
CA LYS A 142 5.20 0.76 13.41
C LYS A 142 5.13 1.54 12.12
N ASP A 143 6.26 2.02 11.62
CA ASP A 143 6.31 2.73 10.35
C ASP A 143 6.12 1.77 9.17
N PHE A 144 5.43 2.26 8.14
CA PHE A 144 5.27 1.56 6.89
C PHE A 144 5.30 2.51 5.70
N THR A 145 5.54 1.96 4.51
CA THR A 145 5.29 2.66 3.25
C THR A 145 4.37 1.80 2.41
N LEU A 146 3.20 2.35 2.05
CA LEU A 146 2.32 1.74 1.05
C LEU A 146 2.69 2.33 -0.32
N ALA A 147 3.21 1.49 -1.20
CA ALA A 147 3.43 1.84 -2.59
C ALA A 147 2.24 1.40 -3.45
N MET A 148 1.92 2.22 -4.45
CA MET A 148 0.92 1.93 -5.48
C MET A 148 1.55 2.14 -6.84
N LEU A 149 1.50 1.10 -7.68
CA LEU A 149 1.80 1.18 -9.09
C LEU A 149 0.50 1.08 -9.89
N THR A 150 0.33 1.95 -10.88
CA THR A 150 -0.82 1.93 -11.80
C THR A 150 -0.38 2.26 -13.23
N PRO A 151 -0.96 1.64 -14.27
CA PRO A 151 -0.66 1.96 -15.65
C PRO A 151 -1.08 3.39 -16.05
N ASN A 152 -2.14 3.91 -15.43
CA ASN A 152 -2.69 5.24 -15.71
C ASN A 152 -2.44 6.19 -14.55
N LYS A 153 -2.19 7.46 -14.87
CA LYS A 153 -1.99 8.51 -13.86
C LYS A 153 -3.25 8.66 -13.02
N ALA A 154 -3.12 8.65 -11.70
CA ALA A 154 -4.23 8.97 -10.82
C ALA A 154 -4.69 10.43 -11.04
N SER A 155 -6.00 10.61 -11.15
CA SER A 155 -6.64 11.89 -11.49
C SER A 155 -8.03 11.95 -10.86
N ALA A 156 -8.63 13.14 -10.77
CA ALA A 156 -10.00 13.31 -10.28
C ALA A 156 -11.05 12.49 -11.08
N LYS A 157 -10.72 12.08 -12.32
CA LYS A 157 -11.64 11.31 -13.18
C LYS A 157 -11.54 9.80 -12.97
N SER A 158 -10.32 9.25 -13.03
CA SER A 158 -10.01 7.84 -12.77
C SER A 158 -8.52 7.53 -13.01
N PRO A 159 -7.86 6.73 -12.16
CA PRO A 159 -8.31 6.41 -10.82
C PRO A 159 -8.25 7.64 -9.92
N ALA A 160 -9.34 7.94 -9.22
CA ALA A 160 -9.33 8.93 -8.15
C ALA A 160 -8.85 8.22 -6.88
N VAL A 161 -7.78 8.75 -6.30
CA VAL A 161 -7.13 8.16 -5.12
C VAL A 161 -7.10 9.21 -4.02
N SER A 162 -7.80 8.92 -2.94
CA SER A 162 -7.95 9.79 -1.77
C SER A 162 -7.45 9.07 -0.52
N PHE A 163 -6.98 9.82 0.45
CA PHE A 163 -6.43 9.28 1.69
C PHE A 163 -7.47 9.40 2.79
N VAL A 164 -7.79 8.27 3.41
CA VAL A 164 -8.84 8.18 4.42
C VAL A 164 -8.36 7.39 5.63
N ARG A 165 -8.87 7.71 6.80
CA ARG A 165 -8.75 6.89 7.99
C ARG A 165 -10.10 6.26 8.30
N LEU A 166 -10.14 4.94 8.30
CA LEU A 166 -11.30 4.18 8.76
C LEU A 166 -11.40 4.29 10.30
N PRO A 167 -12.61 4.28 10.87
CA PRO A 167 -12.77 4.33 12.31
C PRO A 167 -12.15 3.09 12.96
N ASP A 168 -11.53 3.27 14.13
CA ASP A 168 -10.87 2.19 14.87
C ASP A 168 -11.87 1.07 15.26
N SER A 169 -13.17 1.38 15.31
CA SER A 169 -14.26 0.42 15.51
C SER A 169 -14.58 -0.45 14.28
N CYS A 170 -13.96 -0.19 13.12
CA CYS A 170 -14.24 -0.88 11.87
C CYS A 170 -14.07 -2.41 12.01
N PRO A 171 -15.10 -3.21 11.68
CA PRO A 171 -15.06 -4.67 11.80
C PRO A 171 -13.91 -5.35 11.04
N LEU A 172 -13.39 -4.71 9.98
CA LEU A 172 -12.24 -5.19 9.23
C LEU A 172 -11.01 -5.45 10.12
N PHE A 173 -10.79 -4.61 11.13
CA PHE A 173 -9.65 -4.76 12.06
C PHE A 173 -9.79 -5.97 12.99
N LYS A 174 -11.01 -6.53 13.10
CA LYS A 174 -11.32 -7.78 13.79
C LYS A 174 -11.45 -8.97 12.84
N ASN A 175 -10.89 -8.86 11.62
CA ASN A 175 -10.97 -9.88 10.57
C ASN A 175 -12.40 -10.15 10.06
N SER A 176 -13.31 -9.17 10.16
CA SER A 176 -14.57 -9.26 9.43
C SER A 176 -14.32 -9.07 7.95
N LYS A 177 -14.99 -9.87 7.12
CA LYS A 177 -14.93 -9.74 5.66
C LYS A 177 -15.89 -8.71 5.11
N THR A 178 -16.98 -8.47 5.81
CA THR A 178 -18.02 -7.53 5.39
C THR A 178 -18.22 -6.47 6.45
N PHE A 179 -18.39 -5.22 6.04
CA PHE A 179 -18.61 -4.09 6.92
C PHE A 179 -19.24 -2.91 6.21
N LYS A 180 -19.85 -2.00 6.98
CA LYS A 180 -20.30 -0.69 6.48
C LYS A 180 -19.26 0.37 6.83
N VAL A 181 -19.07 1.33 5.92
CA VAL A 181 -18.23 2.51 6.15
C VAL A 181 -19.15 3.63 6.61
N GLU A 182 -19.13 3.93 7.91
CA GLU A 182 -20.02 4.94 8.50
C GLU A 182 -19.33 6.31 8.69
N GLU A 183 -18.07 6.32 9.14
CA GLU A 183 -17.37 7.56 9.51
C GLU A 183 -15.91 7.56 9.03
N GLU A 184 -15.69 7.54 7.72
CA GLU A 184 -14.34 7.75 7.18
C GLU A 184 -13.90 9.21 7.34
N LYS A 185 -12.65 9.44 7.74
CA LYS A 185 -12.06 10.79 7.86
C LYS A 185 -11.03 11.00 6.78
N SER A 186 -11.08 12.13 6.08
CA SER A 186 -10.03 12.51 5.13
C SER A 186 -8.73 12.83 5.88
N VAL A 187 -7.59 12.45 5.31
CA VAL A 187 -6.26 12.62 5.90
C VAL A 187 -5.35 13.31 4.92
N ASP A 188 -4.66 14.37 5.32
CA ASP A 188 -3.58 14.96 4.53
C ASP A 188 -2.30 14.13 4.69
N LEU A 189 -1.66 13.82 3.56
CA LEU A 189 -0.40 13.09 3.54
C LEU A 189 0.62 13.78 2.66
N GLN A 190 1.87 13.74 3.11
CA GLN A 190 3.01 13.97 2.25
C GLN A 190 3.44 12.65 1.62
N PHE A 191 3.52 12.59 0.30
CA PHE A 191 3.80 11.37 -0.44
C PHE A 191 4.71 11.62 -1.64
N GLN A 192 5.38 10.56 -2.11
CA GLN A 192 6.22 10.64 -3.30
C GLN A 192 5.44 10.18 -4.53
N CYS A 193 5.59 10.91 -5.63
CA CYS A 193 5.03 10.56 -6.93
C CYS A 193 6.16 10.54 -7.97
N LYS A 194 6.31 9.42 -8.65
CA LYS A 194 7.22 9.25 -9.79
C LYS A 194 6.41 9.03 -11.05
N THR A 195 6.51 10.01 -11.96
CA THR A 195 5.95 9.88 -13.30
C THR A 195 6.94 9.17 -14.24
N ARG A 196 6.44 8.67 -15.36
CA ARG A 196 7.25 7.93 -16.32
C ARG A 196 8.45 8.76 -16.80
N GLY A 197 9.66 8.23 -16.60
CA GLY A 197 10.90 8.88 -17.01
C GLY A 197 11.32 10.08 -16.16
N SER A 198 10.59 10.39 -15.09
CA SER A 198 10.95 11.48 -14.17
C SER A 198 11.61 10.95 -12.91
N VAL A 199 12.31 11.84 -12.21
CA VAL A 199 12.66 11.63 -10.81
C VAL A 199 11.38 11.66 -9.93
N PRO A 200 11.37 10.97 -8.79
CA PRO A 200 10.32 11.12 -7.79
C PRO A 200 10.19 12.58 -7.33
N ARG A 201 8.97 13.02 -7.04
CA ARG A 201 8.67 14.36 -6.51
C ARG A 201 7.83 14.24 -5.25
N LEU A 202 8.15 15.05 -4.25
CA LEU A 202 7.36 15.14 -3.03
C LEU A 202 6.09 15.98 -3.27
N ARG A 203 4.95 15.47 -2.81
CA ARG A 203 3.65 16.13 -2.90
C ARG A 203 2.92 16.06 -1.57
N ASP A 204 1.99 16.96 -1.35
CA ASP A 204 1.22 17.07 -0.11
C ASP A 204 -0.27 17.33 -0.41
N GLY A 205 -1.15 16.67 0.33
CA GLY A 205 -2.59 16.92 0.34
C GLY A 205 -3.42 15.67 0.68
N ALA A 206 -4.75 15.83 0.67
CA ALA A 206 -5.72 14.78 1.02
C ALA A 206 -5.99 13.75 -0.10
N SER A 207 -5.53 14.02 -1.32
CA SER A 207 -5.71 13.15 -2.47
C SER A 207 -4.52 13.22 -3.41
N VAL A 208 -4.33 12.19 -4.24
CA VAL A 208 -3.25 12.20 -5.24
C VAL A 208 -3.46 13.29 -6.29
N HIS A 209 -4.72 13.59 -6.63
CA HIS A 209 -5.07 14.48 -7.73
C HIS A 209 -5.07 15.96 -7.34
N ASP A 210 -5.46 16.30 -6.11
CA ASP A 210 -5.47 17.68 -5.60
C ASP A 210 -4.18 18.05 -4.87
N SER A 211 -3.18 17.17 -4.91
CA SER A 211 -1.91 17.36 -4.24
C SER A 211 -1.08 18.52 -4.82
N ARG A 212 -0.48 19.28 -3.91
CA ARG A 212 0.44 20.38 -4.21
C ARG A 212 1.87 19.86 -4.20
N LYS A 213 2.79 20.56 -4.86
CA LYS A 213 4.22 20.26 -4.71
C LYS A 213 4.62 20.65 -3.29
N ALA A 214 5.26 19.74 -2.57
CA ALA A 214 5.82 20.03 -1.27
C ALA A 214 7.27 20.51 -1.44
N GLU A 215 7.75 21.36 -0.52
CA GLU A 215 9.17 21.69 -0.45
C GLU A 215 9.98 20.47 0.00
N GLU A 216 11.02 20.14 -0.76
CA GLU A 216 11.97 19.10 -0.38
C GLU A 216 13.00 19.71 0.58
N VAL A 217 12.78 19.53 1.88
CA VAL A 217 13.78 19.91 2.89
C VAL A 217 14.87 18.84 2.91
N TYR A 218 15.97 19.10 2.22
CA TYR A 218 17.14 18.23 2.28
C TYR A 218 17.89 18.45 3.60
N PRO A 219 18.23 17.38 4.36
CA PRO A 219 19.01 17.51 5.59
C PRO A 219 20.45 17.98 5.35
N PHE A 220 20.88 18.00 4.08
CA PHE A 220 22.14 18.58 3.66
C PHE A 220 21.85 19.76 2.73
N PRO A 221 22.41 20.96 3.00
CA PRO A 221 22.24 22.09 2.11
C PRO A 221 22.81 21.72 0.73
N VAL A 222 21.97 21.83 -0.30
CA VAL A 222 22.43 21.79 -1.69
C VAL A 222 23.34 22.99 -1.86
N LYS A 223 24.66 22.78 -1.84
CA LYS A 223 25.59 23.83 -2.25
C LYS A 223 25.28 24.15 -3.70
N THR A 224 24.56 25.23 -3.95
CA THR A 224 24.48 25.89 -5.26
C THR A 224 25.86 26.46 -5.55
N GLY A 225 26.76 25.59 -5.99
CA GLY A 225 28.08 25.93 -6.49
C GLY A 225 27.96 26.18 -7.98
N VAL A 226 28.08 27.45 -8.33
CA VAL A 226 28.33 28.00 -9.67
C VAL A 226 29.28 27.08 -10.45
N CYS A 227 28.83 26.56 -11.60
CA CYS A 227 29.75 26.10 -12.63
C CYS A 227 30.50 27.33 -13.17
N CYS A 228 31.78 27.43 -12.86
CA CYS A 228 32.75 28.17 -13.68
C CYS A 228 33.41 27.21 -14.65
#